data_AF-A0A7V8E6H7-F1
#
_entry.id   AF-A0A7V8E6H7-F1
#
_cell.length_a   1.000
_cell.length_b   1.000
_cell.length_c   1.000
_cell.angle_alpha   90.00
_cell.angle_beta   90.00
_cell.angle_gamma   90.00
#
_symmetry.space_group_name_H-M   'P 1'
#
loop_
_entity.id
_entity.type
_entity.pdbx_description
1 polymer ?
#
loop_
_entity_poly.entity_id
_entity_poly.type
_entity_poly.pdbx_seq_one_letter_code
_entity_poly.pdbx_strand_id
1 'polypeptide(L)'
;MRFRSTAGFVLLGALILGASHARAEEVDLADTCFRLGVIQEPELDVAKAKAALDAIVDKTKARLKDVTAPRDIVAGLNDVLLKNRKVSYISNKYWRDSTLVASLLRGQGNCLSTTTLFAVVGQRLGLPVHAVTVPGHAFARFDDGKTRINIETTNNGVELPDSYYDRMGPWVQDDANAVFHGRTLTPRQFAGHLHDYAGRHLDQAGRSKEALKESEASIRLWPENESLELGRLGILQKSGKREEALKGLEDLFERSSSPEVRARILISVAHDLQSRGEHEKALERLRTAFREAPKHLTSIVLSAMANSYRTLRRFDEALVSQELSLCSEFQPDADDFSGLAILYKNANKLDDAVRCLYMSLERNPESWNTRLILAGYLIRAGRDDEGWKMFKTVEKPPIDEEFFETNMAWFYASVSKKKEFLEHLDKALSLHETPHILNYIKTEVDFDKYRNDAEFKALVERHRKRLEK
;
A
#
# COMPACT_ATOMS: atom_id res chain seq x y z
N MET A 1 -81.53 18.36 -3.89
CA MET A 1 -81.86 19.49 -4.78
C MET A 1 -80.57 20.00 -5.39
N ARG A 2 -80.40 19.85 -6.73
CA ARG A 2 -79.49 20.60 -7.64
C ARG A 2 -77.96 20.40 -7.48
N PHE A 3 -77.08 20.29 -8.49
CA PHE A 3 -77.04 20.12 -9.97
C PHE A 3 -75.57 19.64 -10.26
N ARG A 4 -75.32 18.59 -11.07
CA ARG A 4 -74.74 18.61 -12.45
C ARG A 4 -73.40 19.36 -12.62
N SER A 5 -72.34 18.64 -13.03
CA SER A 5 -71.79 18.56 -14.41
C SER A 5 -70.55 19.49 -14.54
N THR A 6 -69.53 19.32 -15.37
CA THR A 6 -69.33 18.67 -16.68
C THR A 6 -67.82 18.73 -16.99
N ALA A 7 -67.36 17.90 -17.94
CA ALA A 7 -66.25 18.06 -18.91
C ALA A 7 -65.22 19.20 -18.66
N GLY A 8 -63.90 18.97 -18.63
CA GLY A 8 -63.09 18.29 -19.63
C GLY A 8 -62.25 19.33 -20.37
N PHE A 9 -60.91 19.23 -20.38
CA PHE A 9 -60.07 19.72 -21.47
C PHE A 9 -58.64 19.16 -21.38
N VAL A 10 -58.14 18.79 -22.55
CA VAL A 10 -56.84 18.26 -22.93
C VAL A 10 -55.68 19.16 -22.51
N LEU A 11 -54.57 18.57 -22.05
CA LEU A 11 -53.23 19.10 -22.28
C LEU A 11 -52.24 17.94 -22.54
N LEU A 12 -52.19 17.57 -23.82
CA LEU A 12 -51.02 17.00 -24.47
C LEU A 12 -49.96 18.12 -24.50
N GLY A 13 -48.83 17.97 -23.82
CA GLY A 13 -47.78 19.00 -23.87
C GLY A 13 -46.66 18.84 -22.86
N ALA A 14 -45.56 18.24 -23.33
CA ALA A 14 -44.17 18.48 -22.93
C ALA A 14 -43.75 18.21 -21.47
N LEU A 15 -42.86 17.23 -21.30
CA LEU A 15 -41.56 17.46 -20.63
C LEU A 15 -40.56 16.41 -21.13
N ILE A 16 -40.14 16.56 -22.39
CA ILE A 16 -38.79 16.17 -22.82
C ILE A 16 -37.84 17.12 -22.08
N LEU A 17 -37.54 16.81 -20.83
CA LEU A 17 -36.63 17.60 -19.98
C LEU A 17 -35.90 16.71 -18.94
N GLY A 18 -36.16 15.40 -18.93
CA GLY A 18 -35.47 14.43 -18.08
C GLY A 18 -34.16 13.87 -18.66
N ALA A 19 -33.82 14.15 -19.92
CA ALA A 19 -32.66 13.54 -20.59
C ALA A 19 -31.45 14.49 -20.76
N SER A 20 -31.60 15.79 -20.49
CA SER A 20 -30.54 16.77 -20.73
C SER A 20 -29.71 17.12 -19.49
N HIS A 21 -30.20 16.84 -18.27
CA HIS A 21 -29.47 17.12 -17.02
C HIS A 21 -28.62 15.94 -16.51
N ALA A 22 -28.84 14.72 -17.00
CA ALA A 22 -28.04 13.55 -16.59
C ALA A 22 -26.73 13.37 -17.38
N ARG A 23 -26.52 14.14 -18.46
CA ARG A 23 -25.34 14.03 -19.35
C ARG A 23 -24.16 14.94 -18.96
N ALA A 24 -24.33 15.85 -18.01
CA ALA A 24 -23.34 16.88 -17.69
C ALA A 24 -22.29 16.46 -16.63
N GLU A 25 -22.41 15.25 -16.05
CA GLU A 25 -21.51 14.74 -15.00
C GLU A 25 -20.83 13.40 -15.34
N GLU A 26 -20.88 12.96 -16.60
CA GLU A 26 -20.25 11.70 -17.00
C GLU A 26 -18.72 11.87 -17.12
N VAL A 27 -17.97 11.18 -16.27
CA VAL A 27 -16.50 11.18 -16.31
C VAL A 27 -16.02 10.35 -17.50
N ASP A 28 -15.24 10.94 -18.41
CA ASP A 28 -14.52 10.18 -19.45
C ASP A 28 -13.29 9.50 -18.83
N LEU A 29 -13.34 8.16 -18.74
CA LEU A 29 -12.27 7.36 -18.17
C LEU A 29 -10.99 7.44 -19.00
N ALA A 30 -11.09 7.53 -20.33
CA ALA A 30 -9.92 7.64 -21.19
C ALA A 30 -9.21 8.98 -20.99
N ASP A 31 -9.96 10.10 -20.96
CA ASP A 31 -9.38 11.43 -20.70
C ASP A 31 -8.73 11.48 -19.32
N THR A 32 -9.40 10.93 -18.30
CA THR A 32 -8.85 10.79 -16.94
C THR A 32 -7.51 10.05 -16.97
N CYS A 33 -7.46 8.89 -17.63
CA CYS A 33 -6.25 8.08 -17.75
C CYS A 33 -5.11 8.83 -18.46
N PHE A 34 -5.39 9.55 -19.55
CA PHE A 34 -4.35 10.29 -20.27
C PHE A 34 -3.83 11.48 -19.46
N ARG A 35 -4.69 12.19 -18.74
CA ARG A 35 -4.28 13.29 -17.85
C ARG A 35 -3.39 12.80 -16.72
N LEU A 36 -3.79 11.72 -16.05
CA LEU A 36 -2.97 11.08 -15.02
C LEU A 36 -1.65 10.57 -15.62
N GLY A 37 -1.70 9.97 -16.81
CA GLY A 37 -0.54 9.50 -17.55
C GLY A 37 0.49 10.60 -17.77
N VAL A 38 0.09 11.81 -18.18
CA VAL A 38 1.02 12.95 -18.36
C VAL A 38 1.64 13.42 -17.04
N ILE A 39 0.88 13.39 -15.94
CA ILE A 39 1.41 13.78 -14.62
C ILE A 39 2.48 12.79 -14.16
N GLN A 40 2.25 11.50 -14.39
CA GLN A 40 3.13 10.43 -13.94
C GLN A 40 4.32 10.21 -14.91
N GLU A 41 4.08 10.31 -16.22
CA GLU A 41 5.04 10.15 -17.33
C GLU A 41 5.02 11.41 -18.22
N PRO A 42 5.77 12.47 -17.87
CA PRO A 42 5.81 13.72 -18.67
C PRO A 42 6.25 13.52 -20.12
N GLU A 43 6.97 12.44 -20.42
CA GLU A 43 7.43 12.04 -21.75
C GLU A 43 6.35 11.35 -22.61
N LEU A 44 5.14 11.16 -22.08
CA LEU A 44 4.07 10.42 -22.74
C LEU A 44 3.60 11.08 -24.05
N ASP A 45 3.67 10.34 -25.15
CA ASP A 45 3.01 10.69 -26.40
C ASP A 45 1.50 10.37 -26.32
N VAL A 46 0.74 11.36 -25.86
CA VAL A 46 -0.72 11.25 -25.69
C VAL A 46 -1.43 11.03 -27.04
N ALA A 47 -0.93 11.61 -28.13
CA ALA A 47 -1.55 11.46 -29.45
C ALA A 47 -1.44 10.02 -29.93
N LYS A 48 -0.25 9.41 -29.77
CA LYS A 48 -0.02 8.00 -30.08
C LYS A 48 -0.86 7.09 -29.18
N ALA A 49 -0.97 7.39 -27.89
CA ALA A 49 -1.80 6.61 -26.96
C ALA A 49 -3.29 6.66 -27.34
N LYS A 50 -3.81 7.83 -27.70
CA LYS A 50 -5.19 8.01 -28.20
C LYS A 50 -5.44 7.22 -29.48
N ALA A 51 -4.55 7.34 -30.46
CA ALA A 51 -4.67 6.59 -31.72
C ALA A 51 -4.64 5.06 -31.50
N ALA A 52 -3.82 4.58 -30.56
CA ALA A 52 -3.79 3.16 -30.18
C ALA A 52 -5.11 2.72 -29.53
N LEU A 53 -5.70 3.54 -28.66
CA LEU A 53 -7.01 3.27 -28.06
C LEU A 53 -8.11 3.22 -29.13
N ASP A 54 -8.16 4.21 -30.03
CA ASP A 54 -9.17 4.27 -31.09
C ASP A 54 -9.10 3.02 -31.99
N ALA A 55 -7.89 2.58 -32.36
CA ALA A 55 -7.69 1.36 -33.14
C ALA A 55 -8.21 0.09 -32.41
N ILE A 56 -8.04 0.01 -31.08
CA ILE A 56 -8.57 -1.09 -30.27
C ILE A 56 -10.09 -1.04 -30.20
N VAL A 57 -10.66 0.15 -30.01
CA VAL A 57 -12.11 0.36 -29.97
C VAL A 57 -12.74 -0.03 -31.31
N ASP A 58 -12.18 0.40 -32.43
CA ASP A 58 -12.66 0.06 -33.77
C ASP A 58 -12.58 -1.45 -34.04
N LYS A 59 -11.47 -2.09 -33.67
CA LYS A 59 -11.31 -3.54 -33.78
C LYS A 59 -12.33 -4.29 -32.93
N THR A 60 -12.59 -3.80 -31.71
CA THR A 60 -13.57 -4.39 -30.80
C THR A 60 -14.98 -4.23 -31.36
N LYS A 61 -15.33 -3.03 -31.83
CA LYS A 61 -16.62 -2.74 -32.48
C LYS A 61 -16.86 -3.65 -33.69
N ALA A 62 -15.84 -3.86 -34.52
CA ALA A 62 -15.93 -4.78 -35.66
C ALA A 62 -16.11 -6.25 -35.21
N ARG A 63 -15.39 -6.68 -34.16
CA ARG A 63 -15.47 -8.05 -33.62
C ARG A 63 -16.83 -8.37 -32.99
N LEU A 64 -17.48 -7.37 -32.42
CA LEU A 64 -18.78 -7.46 -31.74
C LEU A 64 -19.96 -7.11 -32.63
N LYS A 65 -19.73 -6.87 -33.93
CA LYS A 65 -20.81 -6.58 -34.88
C LYS A 65 -21.83 -7.73 -34.84
N ASP A 66 -23.10 -7.36 -34.60
CA ASP A 66 -24.24 -8.29 -34.51
C ASP A 66 -24.17 -9.30 -33.34
N VAL A 67 -23.25 -9.14 -32.39
CA VAL A 67 -23.14 -9.98 -31.18
C VAL A 67 -23.95 -9.36 -30.05
N THR A 68 -24.93 -10.09 -29.53
CA THR A 68 -25.87 -9.58 -28.51
C THR A 68 -25.90 -10.37 -27.21
N ALA A 69 -25.50 -11.65 -27.23
CA ALA A 69 -25.48 -12.48 -26.03
C ALA A 69 -24.34 -12.06 -25.09
N PRO A 70 -24.59 -11.85 -23.78
CA PRO A 70 -23.57 -11.37 -22.83
C PRO A 70 -22.26 -12.16 -22.84
N ARG A 71 -22.33 -13.49 -22.84
CA ARG A 71 -21.13 -14.35 -22.86
C ARG A 71 -20.33 -14.23 -24.16
N ASP A 72 -21.01 -14.06 -25.30
CA ASP A 72 -20.35 -13.88 -26.59
C ASP A 72 -19.71 -12.49 -26.70
N ILE A 73 -20.33 -11.47 -26.09
CA ILE A 73 -19.73 -10.14 -25.94
C ILE A 73 -18.43 -10.23 -25.12
N VAL A 74 -18.48 -10.88 -23.96
CA VAL A 74 -17.30 -11.10 -23.10
C VAL A 74 -16.20 -11.87 -23.84
N ALA A 75 -16.55 -12.93 -24.57
CA ALA A 75 -15.59 -13.69 -25.37
C ALA A 75 -14.94 -12.83 -26.47
N GLY A 76 -15.72 -11.97 -27.14
CA GLY A 76 -15.21 -11.03 -28.14
C GLY A 76 -14.29 -9.96 -27.54
N LEU A 77 -14.61 -9.45 -26.35
CA LEU A 77 -13.74 -8.55 -25.60
C LEU A 77 -12.41 -9.23 -25.25
N ASN A 78 -12.45 -10.45 -24.70
CA ASN A 78 -11.25 -11.21 -24.34
C ASN A 78 -10.33 -11.45 -25.56
N ASP A 79 -10.89 -11.83 -26.71
CA ASP A 79 -10.13 -12.08 -27.95
C ASP A 79 -9.40 -10.82 -28.45
N VAL A 80 -10.01 -9.64 -28.32
CA VAL A 80 -9.40 -8.38 -28.80
C VAL A 80 -8.46 -7.78 -27.76
N LEU A 81 -8.85 -7.78 -26.49
CA LEU A 81 -8.18 -7.01 -25.44
C LEU A 81 -7.03 -7.78 -24.77
N LEU A 82 -7.00 -9.11 -24.80
CA LEU A 82 -6.00 -9.92 -24.07
C LEU A 82 -5.01 -10.67 -24.98
N LYS A 83 -5.45 -11.20 -26.12
CA LYS A 83 -4.71 -12.20 -26.93
C LYS A 83 -3.29 -11.81 -27.36
N ASN A 84 -2.99 -10.53 -27.50
CA ASN A 84 -1.67 -10.02 -27.90
C ASN A 84 -0.98 -9.21 -26.80
N ARG A 85 -1.29 -9.47 -25.53
CA ARG A 85 -0.73 -8.75 -24.39
C ARG A 85 0.01 -9.69 -23.46
N LYS A 86 1.15 -9.23 -22.97
CA LYS A 86 1.86 -9.84 -21.85
C LYS A 86 1.24 -9.28 -20.57
N VAL A 87 0.17 -9.91 -20.11
CA VAL A 87 -0.43 -9.60 -18.82
C VAL A 87 0.19 -10.53 -17.79
N SER A 88 0.63 -9.98 -16.68
CA SER A 88 1.24 -10.75 -15.61
C SER A 88 0.57 -10.41 -14.29
N TYR A 89 0.28 -11.44 -13.49
CA TYR A 89 0.02 -11.29 -12.06
C TYR A 89 1.35 -10.95 -11.37
N ILE A 90 1.89 -9.76 -11.64
CA ILE A 90 3.06 -9.25 -10.91
C ILE A 90 2.54 -8.14 -10.02
N SER A 91 3.08 -8.10 -8.79
CA SER A 91 2.85 -7.02 -7.84
C SER A 91 3.13 -5.66 -8.51
N ASN A 92 2.62 -4.57 -7.93
CA ASN A 92 2.85 -3.19 -8.37
C ASN A 92 4.33 -2.74 -8.32
N LYS A 93 5.30 -3.65 -8.48
CA LYS A 93 6.75 -3.42 -8.48
C LYS A 93 7.16 -2.31 -9.44
N TYR A 94 6.46 -2.16 -10.57
CA TYR A 94 6.63 -1.04 -11.49
C TYR A 94 5.28 -0.37 -11.72
N TRP A 95 5.08 0.79 -11.08
CA TRP A 95 3.85 1.57 -11.19
C TRP A 95 3.45 1.89 -12.65
N ARG A 96 4.43 1.98 -13.56
CA ARG A 96 4.22 2.24 -15.00
C ARG A 96 3.34 1.17 -15.64
N ASP A 97 3.44 -0.06 -15.16
CA ASP A 97 2.68 -1.21 -15.67
C ASP A 97 1.20 -1.20 -15.21
N SER A 98 0.87 -0.36 -14.22
CA SER A 98 -0.48 -0.15 -13.70
C SER A 98 -1.29 0.91 -14.48
N THR A 99 -0.72 1.54 -15.51
CA THR A 99 -1.37 2.60 -16.29
C THR A 99 -2.06 2.07 -17.55
N LEU A 100 -3.12 2.76 -18.01
CA LEU A 100 -3.75 2.44 -19.32
C LEU A 100 -2.71 2.49 -20.46
N VAL A 101 -1.72 3.38 -20.37
CA VAL A 101 -0.65 3.55 -21.36
C VAL A 101 0.18 2.29 -21.51
N ALA A 102 0.51 1.59 -20.41
CA ALA A 102 1.22 0.32 -20.49
C ALA A 102 0.46 -0.69 -21.36
N SER A 103 -0.85 -0.83 -21.10
CA SER A 103 -1.72 -1.66 -21.92
C SER A 103 -1.67 -1.20 -23.37
N LEU A 104 -1.90 0.07 -23.67
CA LEU A 104 -2.03 0.57 -25.04
C LEU A 104 -0.74 0.49 -25.86
N LEU A 105 0.38 1.00 -25.33
CA LEU A 105 1.61 1.22 -26.11
C LEU A 105 2.67 0.14 -25.91
N ARG A 106 2.72 -0.49 -24.73
CA ARG A 106 3.79 -1.44 -24.37
C ARG A 106 3.34 -2.90 -24.53
N GLY A 107 2.04 -3.13 -24.66
CA GLY A 107 1.48 -4.48 -24.70
C GLY A 107 1.72 -5.25 -23.40
N GLN A 108 1.97 -4.52 -22.30
CA GLN A 108 2.22 -5.03 -20.96
C GLN A 108 1.16 -4.48 -20.02
N GLY A 109 0.82 -5.22 -18.97
CA GLY A 109 -0.11 -4.72 -17.97
C GLY A 109 -0.22 -5.65 -16.77
N ASN A 110 -0.68 -5.10 -15.67
CA ASN A 110 -1.13 -5.85 -14.50
C ASN A 110 -2.65 -5.81 -14.42
N CYS A 111 -3.18 -6.22 -13.26
CA CYS A 111 -4.61 -6.28 -13.00
C CYS A 111 -5.31 -4.92 -13.16
N LEU A 112 -4.69 -3.82 -12.70
CA LEU A 112 -5.29 -2.49 -12.77
C LEU A 112 -5.32 -1.98 -14.21
N SER A 113 -4.19 -1.97 -14.93
CA SER A 113 -4.12 -1.42 -16.29
C SER A 113 -4.96 -2.18 -17.30
N THR A 114 -5.07 -3.50 -17.15
CA THR A 114 -5.90 -4.33 -18.04
C THR A 114 -7.38 -4.16 -17.72
N THR A 115 -7.75 -4.09 -16.45
CA THR A 115 -9.13 -3.75 -16.03
C THR A 115 -9.54 -2.35 -16.49
N THR A 116 -8.64 -1.37 -16.41
CA THR A 116 -8.87 -0.02 -16.96
C THR A 116 -9.14 -0.05 -18.45
N LEU A 117 -8.40 -0.87 -19.23
CA LEU A 117 -8.65 -1.02 -20.66
C LEU A 117 -10.06 -1.55 -20.94
N PHE A 118 -10.50 -2.58 -20.21
CA PHE A 118 -11.87 -3.12 -20.33
C PHE A 118 -12.93 -2.07 -20.00
N ALA A 119 -12.79 -1.35 -18.89
CA ALA A 119 -13.74 -0.31 -18.49
C ALA A 119 -13.80 0.85 -19.51
N VAL A 120 -12.65 1.29 -20.03
CA VAL A 120 -12.58 2.35 -21.04
C VAL A 120 -13.21 1.92 -22.36
N VAL A 121 -12.88 0.73 -22.87
CA VAL A 121 -13.48 0.20 -24.10
C VAL A 121 -14.98 -0.03 -23.91
N GLY A 122 -15.39 -0.53 -22.74
CA GLY A 122 -16.79 -0.66 -22.34
C GLY A 122 -17.54 0.67 -22.42
N GLN A 123 -17.02 1.71 -21.76
CA GLN A 123 -17.60 3.06 -21.80
C GLN A 123 -17.68 3.61 -23.23
N ARG A 124 -16.62 3.47 -24.03
CA ARG A 124 -16.57 3.97 -25.42
C ARG A 124 -17.58 3.28 -26.35
N LEU A 125 -17.90 2.02 -26.08
CA LEU A 125 -18.87 1.23 -26.86
C LEU A 125 -20.27 1.20 -26.26
N GLY A 126 -20.49 1.82 -25.09
CA GLY A 126 -21.76 1.75 -24.37
C GLY A 126 -22.08 0.35 -23.84
N LEU A 127 -21.06 -0.48 -23.60
CA LEU A 127 -21.22 -1.82 -23.05
C LEU A 127 -21.24 -1.76 -21.51
N PRO A 128 -22.00 -2.65 -20.84
CA PRO A 128 -22.11 -2.67 -19.39
C PRO A 128 -20.89 -3.39 -18.76
N VAL A 129 -19.69 -2.91 -19.08
CA VAL A 129 -18.42 -3.43 -18.59
C VAL A 129 -17.82 -2.43 -17.60
N HIS A 130 -17.59 -2.89 -16.39
CA HIS A 130 -17.20 -2.06 -15.26
C HIS A 130 -15.94 -2.60 -14.60
N ALA A 131 -15.24 -1.75 -13.86
CA ALA A 131 -14.17 -2.18 -13.00
C ALA A 131 -14.72 -2.67 -11.65
N VAL A 132 -14.04 -3.66 -11.08
CA VAL A 132 -14.25 -4.14 -9.71
C VAL A 132 -12.90 -4.21 -9.02
N THR A 133 -12.84 -3.77 -7.77
CA THR A 133 -11.61 -3.75 -6.99
C THR A 133 -11.78 -4.52 -5.69
N VAL A 134 -10.73 -5.22 -5.30
CA VAL A 134 -10.57 -5.85 -3.99
C VAL A 134 -9.16 -5.51 -3.47
N PRO A 135 -8.84 -5.70 -2.19
CA PRO A 135 -7.49 -5.45 -1.69
C PRO A 135 -6.43 -6.15 -2.53
N GLY A 136 -5.50 -5.36 -3.09
CA GLY A 136 -4.40 -5.86 -3.91
C GLY A 136 -4.74 -6.33 -5.32
N HIS A 137 -6.01 -6.30 -5.76
CA HIS A 137 -6.41 -6.81 -7.08
C HIS A 137 -7.56 -6.03 -7.72
N ALA A 138 -7.61 -6.04 -9.05
CA ALA A 138 -8.69 -5.45 -9.84
C ALA A 138 -9.04 -6.35 -11.01
N PHE A 139 -10.32 -6.45 -11.34
CA PHE A 139 -10.81 -7.24 -12.46
C PHE A 139 -11.98 -6.53 -13.14
N ALA A 140 -12.31 -6.93 -14.37
CA ALA A 140 -13.44 -6.37 -15.10
C ALA A 140 -14.70 -7.22 -14.87
N ARG A 141 -15.87 -6.59 -14.96
CA ARG A 141 -17.16 -7.27 -14.80
C ARG A 141 -18.12 -6.79 -15.86
N PHE A 142 -18.70 -7.71 -16.62
CA PHE A 142 -19.92 -7.43 -17.36
C PHE A 142 -21.09 -7.50 -16.37
N ASP A 143 -21.86 -6.42 -16.25
CA ASP A 143 -23.04 -6.35 -15.38
C ASP A 143 -24.11 -5.46 -16.01
N ASP A 144 -25.09 -6.10 -16.68
CA ASP A 144 -26.24 -5.43 -17.30
C ASP A 144 -27.48 -5.37 -16.37
N GLY A 145 -27.30 -5.71 -15.08
CA GLY A 145 -28.37 -5.81 -14.07
C GLY A 145 -29.14 -7.13 -14.12
N LYS A 146 -28.93 -7.99 -15.13
CA LYS A 146 -29.54 -9.33 -15.24
C LYS A 146 -28.49 -10.44 -15.26
N THR A 147 -27.38 -10.19 -15.93
CA THR A 147 -26.27 -11.09 -16.15
C THR A 147 -25.02 -10.45 -15.60
N ARG A 148 -24.37 -11.15 -14.66
CA ARG A 148 -23.07 -10.76 -14.10
C ARG A 148 -22.03 -11.79 -14.50
N ILE A 149 -20.95 -11.33 -15.14
CA ILE A 149 -19.81 -12.16 -15.55
C ILE A 149 -18.54 -11.44 -15.11
N ASN A 150 -17.83 -12.03 -14.15
CA ASN A 150 -16.50 -11.57 -13.76
C ASN A 150 -15.49 -11.99 -14.83
N ILE A 151 -14.54 -11.11 -15.14
CA ILE A 151 -13.55 -11.29 -16.19
C ILE A 151 -12.18 -11.10 -15.56
N GLU A 152 -11.47 -12.20 -15.31
CA GLU A 152 -10.11 -12.13 -14.77
C GLU A 152 -9.13 -11.68 -15.87
N THR A 153 -8.85 -10.38 -15.87
CA THR A 153 -8.09 -9.73 -16.93
C THR A 153 -6.61 -10.13 -16.96
N THR A 154 -6.11 -10.76 -15.89
CA THR A 154 -4.73 -11.29 -15.82
C THR A 154 -4.61 -12.78 -16.13
N ASN A 155 -5.73 -13.47 -16.35
CA ASN A 155 -5.75 -14.90 -16.66
C ASN A 155 -6.68 -15.18 -17.86
N ASN A 156 -6.37 -14.55 -18.98
CA ASN A 156 -7.07 -14.72 -20.26
C ASN A 156 -8.60 -14.52 -20.21
N GLY A 157 -9.09 -13.73 -19.25
CA GLY A 157 -10.50 -13.39 -19.13
C GLY A 157 -11.36 -14.55 -18.62
N VAL A 158 -10.77 -15.50 -17.88
CA VAL A 158 -11.52 -16.60 -17.26
C VAL A 158 -12.58 -16.04 -16.31
N GLU A 159 -13.75 -16.67 -16.32
CA GLU A 159 -14.86 -16.34 -15.42
C GLU A 159 -14.60 -16.96 -14.04
N LEU A 160 -14.45 -16.10 -13.01
CA LEU A 160 -14.26 -16.52 -11.62
C LEU A 160 -15.39 -15.98 -10.74
N PRO A 161 -15.99 -16.79 -9.85
CA PRO A 161 -17.08 -16.32 -9.00
C PRO A 161 -16.58 -15.30 -7.95
N ASP A 162 -17.50 -14.51 -7.38
CA ASP A 162 -17.16 -13.56 -6.29
C ASP A 162 -16.44 -14.26 -5.12
N SER A 163 -16.85 -15.49 -4.79
CA SER A 163 -16.23 -16.33 -3.76
C SER A 163 -14.76 -16.69 -4.02
N TYR A 164 -14.27 -16.57 -5.26
CA TYR A 164 -12.84 -16.66 -5.53
C TYR A 164 -12.10 -15.46 -4.93
N TYR A 165 -12.58 -14.26 -5.21
CA TYR A 165 -11.97 -13.02 -4.74
C TYR A 165 -12.14 -12.84 -3.23
N ASP A 166 -13.28 -13.22 -2.67
CA ASP A 166 -13.51 -13.16 -1.21
C ASP A 166 -12.49 -14.01 -0.43
N ARG A 167 -11.97 -15.09 -1.03
CA ARG A 167 -10.91 -15.93 -0.44
C ARG A 167 -9.51 -15.38 -0.66
N MET A 168 -9.32 -14.38 -1.53
CA MET A 168 -8.00 -13.83 -1.83
C MET A 168 -7.46 -12.93 -0.72
N GLY A 169 -8.28 -12.47 0.22
CA GLY A 169 -7.69 -11.76 1.34
C GLY A 169 -8.47 -11.82 2.63
N PRO A 170 -7.91 -11.22 3.68
CA PRO A 170 -8.29 -11.52 5.05
C PRO A 170 -9.38 -10.54 5.55
N TRP A 171 -10.20 -10.00 4.64
CA TRP A 171 -11.27 -9.06 4.95
C TRP A 171 -12.57 -9.80 5.29
N VAL A 172 -13.44 -9.19 6.11
CA VAL A 172 -14.81 -9.70 6.30
C VAL A 172 -15.76 -8.99 5.34
N GLN A 173 -16.90 -9.63 5.03
CA GLN A 173 -17.86 -9.10 4.05
C GLN A 173 -18.40 -7.71 4.44
N ASP A 174 -18.56 -7.45 5.74
CA ASP A 174 -19.03 -6.17 6.25
C ASP A 174 -18.03 -5.04 5.96
N ASP A 175 -16.72 -5.33 6.05
CA ASP A 175 -15.66 -4.39 5.67
C ASP A 175 -15.68 -4.18 4.16
N ALA A 176 -15.73 -5.26 3.38
CA ALA A 176 -15.82 -5.17 1.92
C ALA A 176 -17.01 -4.30 1.47
N ASN A 177 -18.13 -4.36 2.19
CA ASN A 177 -19.29 -3.51 1.93
C ASN A 177 -19.04 -2.04 2.28
N ALA A 178 -18.34 -1.75 3.38
CA ALA A 178 -18.03 -0.39 3.82
C ALA A 178 -17.02 0.32 2.91
N VAL A 179 -16.05 -0.42 2.35
CA VAL A 179 -15.04 0.10 1.42
C VAL A 179 -15.26 -0.31 -0.05
N PHE A 180 -16.46 -0.81 -0.35
CA PHE A 180 -16.97 -1.12 -1.69
C PHE A 180 -16.17 -2.19 -2.47
N HIS A 181 -15.44 -3.05 -1.78
CA HIS A 181 -14.74 -4.17 -2.41
C HIS A 181 -15.71 -5.17 -3.04
N GLY A 182 -15.32 -5.71 -4.20
CA GLY A 182 -16.11 -6.69 -4.95
C GLY A 182 -17.36 -6.12 -5.64
N ARG A 183 -17.64 -4.82 -5.50
CA ARG A 183 -18.78 -4.15 -6.15
C ARG A 183 -18.39 -3.58 -7.51
N THR A 184 -19.34 -3.61 -8.43
CA THR A 184 -19.29 -2.87 -9.71
C THR A 184 -19.12 -1.38 -9.41
N LEU A 185 -18.02 -0.78 -9.87
CA LEU A 185 -17.77 0.65 -9.71
C LEU A 185 -18.37 1.43 -10.89
N THR A 186 -19.04 2.54 -10.60
CA THR A 186 -19.41 3.51 -11.64
C THR A 186 -18.16 4.13 -12.27
N PRO A 187 -18.23 4.67 -13.51
CA PRO A 187 -17.11 5.39 -14.11
C PRO A 187 -16.54 6.50 -13.22
N ARG A 188 -17.41 7.21 -12.48
CA ARG A 188 -17.00 8.25 -11.54
C ARG A 188 -16.21 7.69 -10.35
N GLN A 189 -16.69 6.62 -9.73
CA GLN A 189 -15.97 5.96 -8.62
C GLN A 189 -14.66 5.35 -9.08
N PHE A 190 -14.64 4.71 -10.25
CA PHE A 190 -13.41 4.14 -10.80
C PHE A 190 -12.40 5.22 -11.17
N ALA A 191 -12.83 6.36 -11.71
CA ALA A 191 -11.95 7.51 -11.89
C ALA A 191 -11.37 7.99 -10.55
N GLY A 192 -12.18 8.08 -9.48
CA GLY A 192 -11.68 8.36 -8.13
C GLY A 192 -10.60 7.36 -7.70
N HIS A 193 -10.84 6.07 -7.91
CA HIS A 193 -9.85 5.02 -7.63
C HIS A 193 -8.53 5.20 -8.42
N LEU A 194 -8.59 5.61 -9.69
CA LEU A 194 -7.41 5.89 -10.50
C LEU A 194 -6.63 7.11 -9.95
N HIS A 195 -7.33 8.17 -9.53
CA HIS A 195 -6.74 9.32 -8.87
C HIS A 195 -6.05 8.92 -7.53
N ASP A 196 -6.66 8.04 -6.74
CA ASP A 196 -6.04 7.51 -5.51
C ASP A 196 -4.73 6.74 -5.80
N TYR A 197 -4.77 5.84 -6.78
CA TYR A 197 -3.57 5.11 -7.21
C TYR A 197 -2.47 6.05 -7.71
N ALA A 198 -2.84 7.08 -8.48
CA ALA A 198 -1.90 8.08 -8.95
C ALA A 198 -1.31 8.91 -7.80
N GLY A 199 -2.14 9.33 -6.85
CA GLY A 199 -1.72 10.07 -5.66
C GLY A 199 -0.72 9.27 -4.82
N ARG A 200 -1.00 7.99 -4.55
CA ARG A 200 -0.07 7.11 -3.82
C ARG A 200 1.26 6.93 -4.54
N HIS A 201 1.24 6.81 -5.86
CA HIS A 201 2.48 6.74 -6.63
C HIS A 201 3.29 8.04 -6.55
N LEU A 202 2.64 9.19 -6.70
CA LEU A 202 3.28 10.50 -6.56
C LEU A 202 3.86 10.71 -5.17
N ASP A 203 3.17 10.26 -4.11
CA ASP A 203 3.68 10.30 -2.73
C ASP A 203 4.96 9.47 -2.58
N GLN A 204 4.98 8.24 -3.10
CA GLN A 204 6.17 7.39 -3.10
C GLN A 204 7.34 8.00 -3.89
N ALA A 205 7.05 8.80 -4.91
CA ALA A 205 8.05 9.55 -5.67
C ALA A 205 8.48 10.88 -5.00
N GLY A 206 8.01 11.17 -3.79
CA GLY A 206 8.29 12.42 -3.06
C GLY A 206 7.57 13.66 -3.62
N ARG A 207 6.65 13.49 -4.57
CA ARG A 207 5.89 14.57 -5.22
C ARG A 207 4.62 14.90 -4.42
N SER A 208 4.77 15.17 -3.12
CA SER A 208 3.64 15.27 -2.17
C SER A 208 2.59 16.32 -2.53
N LYS A 209 2.98 17.46 -3.14
CA LYS A 209 2.01 18.49 -3.58
C LYS A 209 1.04 17.95 -4.64
N GLU A 210 1.57 17.20 -5.60
CA GLU A 210 0.77 16.61 -6.67
C GLU A 210 -0.03 15.42 -6.13
N ALA A 211 0.57 14.62 -5.24
CA ALA A 211 -0.10 13.54 -4.53
C ALA A 211 -1.36 14.02 -3.78
N LEU A 212 -1.26 15.15 -3.06
CA LEU A 212 -2.40 15.76 -2.37
C LEU A 212 -3.50 16.20 -3.33
N LYS A 213 -3.14 16.84 -4.44
CA LYS A 213 -4.09 17.28 -5.47
C LYS A 213 -4.88 16.11 -6.05
N GLU A 214 -4.19 15.00 -6.36
CA GLU A 214 -4.85 13.81 -6.90
C GLU A 214 -5.69 13.09 -5.83
N SER A 215 -5.23 13.06 -4.58
CA SER A 215 -6.02 12.54 -3.46
C SER A 215 -7.31 13.34 -3.22
N GLU A 216 -7.27 14.68 -3.31
CA GLU A 216 -8.46 15.53 -3.26
C GLU A 216 -9.41 15.29 -4.45
N ALA A 217 -8.88 15.03 -5.65
CA ALA A 217 -9.69 14.65 -6.81
C ALA A 217 -10.38 13.30 -6.58
N SER A 218 -9.67 12.33 -6.01
CA SER A 218 -10.22 11.04 -5.63
C SER A 218 -11.42 11.18 -4.68
N ILE A 219 -11.28 11.97 -3.61
CA ILE A 219 -12.35 12.23 -2.63
C ILE A 219 -13.55 12.94 -3.27
N ARG A 220 -13.33 13.91 -4.17
CA ARG A 220 -14.45 14.58 -4.89
C ARG A 220 -15.23 13.64 -5.81
N LEU A 221 -14.57 12.63 -6.36
CA LEU A 221 -15.17 11.65 -7.25
C LEU A 221 -15.86 10.53 -6.49
N TRP A 222 -15.42 10.25 -5.26
CA TRP A 222 -15.97 9.19 -4.42
C TRP A 222 -16.01 9.58 -2.93
N PRO A 223 -16.86 10.54 -2.54
CA PRO A 223 -16.86 11.10 -1.19
C PRO A 223 -17.32 10.10 -0.11
N GLU A 224 -18.06 9.06 -0.48
CA GLU A 224 -18.54 8.02 0.44
C GLU A 224 -17.45 7.04 0.89
N ASN A 225 -16.31 7.01 0.19
CA ASN A 225 -15.19 6.12 0.54
C ASN A 225 -14.23 6.82 1.51
N GLU A 226 -14.49 6.65 2.80
CA GLU A 226 -13.71 7.25 3.89
C GLU A 226 -12.22 6.87 3.87
N SER A 227 -11.85 5.72 3.29
CA SER A 227 -10.45 5.30 3.16
C SER A 227 -9.62 6.23 2.27
N LEU A 228 -10.26 6.98 1.36
CA LEU A 228 -9.58 7.96 0.51
C LEU A 228 -9.10 9.17 1.32
N GLU A 229 -9.92 9.64 2.26
CA GLU A 229 -9.54 10.72 3.17
C GLU A 229 -8.41 10.29 4.10
N LEU A 230 -8.47 9.06 4.62
CA LEU A 230 -7.37 8.48 5.40
C LEU A 230 -6.07 8.41 4.58
N GLY A 231 -6.16 8.07 3.29
CA GLY A 231 -5.02 8.12 2.36
C GLY A 231 -4.43 9.53 2.25
N ARG A 232 -5.27 10.55 2.06
CA ARG A 232 -4.85 11.96 2.02
C ARG A 232 -4.13 12.40 3.29
N LEU A 233 -4.68 12.06 4.45
CA LEU A 233 -4.10 12.38 5.76
C LEU A 233 -2.73 11.72 5.94
N GLY A 234 -2.55 10.49 5.45
CA GLY A 234 -1.25 9.82 5.42
C GLY A 234 -0.20 10.57 4.59
N ILE A 235 -0.59 11.14 3.44
CA ILE A 235 0.29 11.98 2.60
C ILE A 235 0.67 13.27 3.37
N LEU A 236 -0.28 13.90 4.06
CA LEU A 236 -0.03 15.08 4.88
C LEU A 236 0.98 14.79 6.02
N GLN A 237 0.84 13.65 6.71
CA GLN A 237 1.80 13.24 7.74
C GLN A 237 3.21 13.14 7.19
N LYS A 238 3.39 12.46 6.05
CA LYS A 238 4.70 12.28 5.41
C LYS A 238 5.28 13.58 4.86
N SER A 239 4.43 14.49 4.38
CA SER A 239 4.85 15.79 3.84
C SER A 239 5.18 16.83 4.92
N GLY A 240 5.31 16.41 6.19
CA GLY A 240 5.64 17.29 7.32
C GLY A 240 4.48 18.13 7.85
N LYS A 241 3.27 17.97 7.30
CA LYS A 241 2.06 18.69 7.74
C LYS A 241 1.35 17.93 8.87
N ARG A 242 2.11 17.61 9.91
CA ARG A 242 1.72 16.69 10.97
C ARG A 242 0.49 17.16 11.76
N GLU A 243 0.44 18.43 12.14
CA GLU A 243 -0.68 19.00 12.92
C GLU A 243 -1.99 18.97 12.13
N GLU A 244 -1.95 19.37 10.86
CA GLU A 244 -3.09 19.31 9.94
C GLU A 244 -3.61 17.87 9.80
N ALA A 245 -2.68 16.92 9.64
CA ALA A 245 -3.03 15.50 9.51
C ALA A 245 -3.62 14.92 10.80
N LEU A 246 -3.07 15.23 11.97
CA LEU A 246 -3.59 14.74 13.25
C LEU A 246 -4.99 15.26 13.53
N LYS A 247 -5.24 16.55 13.28
CA LYS A 247 -6.59 17.12 13.39
C LYS A 247 -7.57 16.44 12.44
N GLY A 248 -7.18 16.23 11.18
CA GLY A 248 -8.03 15.54 10.22
C GLY A 248 -8.27 14.05 10.57
N LEU A 249 -7.30 13.38 11.21
CA LEU A 249 -7.48 12.02 11.73
C LEU A 249 -8.50 11.99 12.88
N GLU A 250 -8.47 12.99 13.78
CA GLU A 250 -9.47 13.15 14.85
C GLU A 250 -10.87 13.38 14.26
N ASP A 251 -11.02 14.35 13.36
CA ASP A 251 -12.29 14.66 12.68
C ASP A 251 -12.85 13.43 11.92
N LEU A 252 -11.98 12.67 11.23
CA LEU A 252 -12.37 11.45 10.53
C LEU A 252 -12.78 10.34 11.49
N PHE A 253 -12.09 10.19 12.63
CA PHE A 253 -12.42 9.18 13.64
C PHE A 253 -13.79 9.41 14.27
N GLU A 254 -14.17 10.66 14.52
CA GLU A 254 -15.45 11.01 15.14
C GLU A 254 -16.65 10.73 14.22
N ARG A 255 -16.49 10.94 12.91
CA ARG A 255 -17.58 10.74 11.93
C ARG A 255 -17.62 9.34 11.32
N SER A 256 -16.50 8.62 11.32
CA SER A 256 -16.40 7.31 10.66
C SER A 256 -17.15 6.24 11.45
N SER A 257 -17.97 5.45 10.75
CA SER A 257 -18.60 4.25 11.30
C SER A 257 -17.89 2.96 10.88
N SER A 258 -16.83 3.04 10.07
CA SER A 258 -16.09 1.88 9.56
C SER A 258 -15.07 1.39 10.59
N PRO A 259 -15.17 0.15 11.10
CA PRO A 259 -14.17 -0.41 12.02
C PRO A 259 -12.77 -0.44 11.42
N GLU A 260 -12.64 -0.71 10.12
CA GLU A 260 -11.37 -0.69 9.40
C GLU A 260 -10.74 0.71 9.41
N VAL A 261 -11.49 1.73 9.01
CA VAL A 261 -11.00 3.11 8.96
C VAL A 261 -10.61 3.59 10.35
N ARG A 262 -11.46 3.35 11.36
CA ARG A 262 -11.18 3.69 12.76
C ARG A 262 -9.92 2.99 13.29
N ALA A 263 -9.75 1.69 13.03
CA ALA A 263 -8.56 0.95 13.43
C ALA A 263 -7.30 1.49 12.76
N ARG A 264 -7.35 1.79 11.45
CA ARG A 264 -6.20 2.37 10.74
C ARG A 264 -5.86 3.78 11.23
N ILE A 265 -6.84 4.59 11.60
CA ILE A 265 -6.58 5.88 12.27
C ILE A 265 -5.84 5.68 13.58
N LEU A 266 -6.30 4.76 14.43
CA LEU A 266 -5.66 4.47 15.72
C LEU A 266 -4.21 3.98 15.54
N ILE A 267 -3.94 3.18 14.50
CA ILE A 267 -2.58 2.76 14.12
C ILE A 267 -1.74 3.98 13.69
N SER A 268 -2.26 4.86 12.82
CA SER A 268 -1.56 6.07 12.39
C SER A 268 -1.24 7.02 13.55
N VAL A 269 -2.18 7.22 14.49
CA VAL A 269 -1.97 8.01 15.70
C VAL A 269 -0.96 7.32 16.65
N ALA A 270 -0.96 5.99 16.72
CA ALA A 270 0.02 5.26 17.50
C ALA A 270 1.43 5.39 16.94
N HIS A 271 1.63 5.30 15.61
CA HIS A 271 2.92 5.55 14.97
C HIS A 271 3.42 6.97 15.23
N ASP A 272 2.51 7.94 15.20
CA ASP A 272 2.77 9.33 15.55
C ASP A 272 3.26 9.47 17.01
N LEU A 273 2.59 8.81 17.96
CA LEU A 273 3.00 8.79 19.37
C LEU A 273 4.35 8.09 19.57
N GLN A 274 4.59 6.98 18.87
CA GLN A 274 5.87 6.26 18.88
C GLN A 274 7.01 7.14 18.39
N SER A 275 6.79 7.94 17.32
CA SER A 275 7.82 8.85 16.81
C SER A 275 8.18 9.96 17.81
N ARG A 276 7.31 10.26 18.78
CA ARG A 276 7.55 11.20 19.90
C ARG A 276 8.13 10.52 21.15
N GLY A 277 8.33 9.21 21.12
CA GLY A 277 8.72 8.42 22.29
C GLY A 277 7.59 8.19 23.29
N GLU A 278 6.35 8.54 22.97
CA GLU A 278 5.17 8.38 23.84
C GLU A 278 4.58 6.95 23.73
N HIS A 279 5.43 5.94 23.95
CA HIS A 279 5.10 4.54 23.67
C HIS A 279 3.94 3.97 24.50
N GLU A 280 3.74 4.42 25.75
CA GLU A 280 2.60 3.95 26.55
C GLU A 280 1.26 4.48 26.03
N LYS A 281 1.19 5.76 25.61
CA LYS A 281 0.00 6.29 24.93
C LYS A 281 -0.23 5.60 23.59
N ALA A 282 0.84 5.28 22.86
CA ALA A 282 0.73 4.49 21.63
C ALA A 282 0.11 3.11 21.91
N LEU A 283 0.52 2.43 22.98
CA LEU A 283 -0.06 1.15 23.40
C LEU A 283 -1.54 1.27 23.78
N GLU A 284 -1.98 2.38 24.40
CA GLU A 284 -3.41 2.63 24.66
C GLU A 284 -4.22 2.70 23.36
N ARG A 285 -3.72 3.43 22.35
CA ARG A 285 -4.37 3.51 21.03
C ARG A 285 -4.38 2.17 20.32
N LEU A 286 -3.27 1.45 20.33
CA LEU A 286 -3.15 0.12 19.70
C LEU A 286 -4.02 -0.94 20.39
N ARG A 287 -4.19 -0.90 21.72
CA ARG A 287 -5.14 -1.78 22.44
C ARG A 287 -6.59 -1.51 22.06
N THR A 288 -6.95 -0.27 21.75
CA THR A 288 -8.27 0.05 21.20
C THR A 288 -8.37 -0.44 19.76
N ALA A 289 -7.36 -0.21 18.94
CA ALA A 289 -7.31 -0.72 17.57
C ALA A 289 -7.46 -2.24 17.55
N PHE A 290 -6.74 -2.97 18.40
CA PHE A 290 -6.80 -4.44 18.48
C PHE A 290 -8.20 -4.96 18.81
N ARG A 291 -8.97 -4.24 19.62
CA ARG A 291 -10.36 -4.63 19.98
C ARG A 291 -11.36 -4.37 18.86
N GLU A 292 -11.10 -3.38 18.02
CA GLU A 292 -12.02 -2.93 16.96
C GLU A 292 -11.60 -3.40 15.56
N ALA A 293 -10.34 -3.80 15.37
CA ALA A 293 -9.74 -4.08 14.08
C ALA A 293 -10.32 -5.34 13.43
N PRO A 294 -10.65 -5.26 12.14
CA PRO A 294 -10.78 -6.43 11.28
C PRO A 294 -9.58 -7.38 11.39
N LYS A 295 -9.84 -8.69 11.18
CA LYS A 295 -8.83 -9.75 11.31
C LYS A 295 -7.57 -9.50 10.46
N HIS A 296 -7.71 -8.96 9.24
CA HIS A 296 -6.54 -8.64 8.40
C HIS A 296 -5.62 -7.56 8.98
N LEU A 297 -6.13 -6.66 9.83
CA LEU A 297 -5.32 -5.62 10.46
C LEU A 297 -4.67 -6.10 11.76
N THR A 298 -5.08 -7.24 12.30
CA THR A 298 -4.58 -7.76 13.58
C THR A 298 -3.05 -7.90 13.59
N SER A 299 -2.45 -8.46 12.53
CA SER A 299 -1.00 -8.59 12.42
C SER A 299 -0.29 -7.22 12.46
N ILE A 300 -0.81 -6.23 11.73
CA ILE A 300 -0.26 -4.86 11.70
C ILE A 300 -0.32 -4.22 13.09
N VAL A 301 -1.46 -4.35 13.79
CA VAL A 301 -1.63 -3.81 15.15
C VAL A 301 -0.65 -4.47 16.13
N LEU A 302 -0.53 -5.80 16.08
CA LEU A 302 0.35 -6.57 16.96
C LEU A 302 1.83 -6.23 16.72
N SER A 303 2.27 -6.10 15.47
CA SER A 303 3.63 -5.67 15.14
C SER A 303 3.92 -4.25 15.64
N ALA A 304 2.96 -3.33 15.53
CA ALA A 304 3.09 -1.99 16.10
C ALA A 304 3.18 -2.02 17.64
N MET A 305 2.40 -2.89 18.31
CA MET A 305 2.49 -3.09 19.76
C MET A 305 3.85 -3.67 20.17
N ALA A 306 4.35 -4.67 19.44
CA ALA A 306 5.65 -5.28 19.67
C ALA A 306 6.78 -4.25 19.64
N ASN A 307 6.74 -3.29 18.71
CA ASN A 307 7.73 -2.21 18.65
C ASN A 307 7.67 -1.28 19.89
N SER A 308 6.47 -0.90 20.33
CA SER A 308 6.32 -0.10 21.56
C SER A 308 6.83 -0.87 22.79
N TYR A 309 6.46 -2.14 22.95
CA TYR A 309 6.92 -2.98 24.06
C TYR A 309 8.45 -3.14 24.04
N ARG A 310 9.04 -3.39 22.87
CA ARG A 310 10.49 -3.48 22.69
C ARG A 310 11.20 -2.19 23.16
N THR A 311 10.70 -1.03 22.75
CA THR A 311 11.30 0.26 23.12
C THR A 311 11.17 0.55 24.61
N LEU A 312 10.08 0.11 25.23
CA LEU A 312 9.86 0.14 26.68
C LEU A 312 10.61 -0.97 27.44
N ARG A 313 11.39 -1.81 26.75
CA ARG A 313 12.11 -2.99 27.28
C ARG A 313 11.20 -4.04 27.94
N ARG A 314 9.94 -4.08 27.53
CA ARG A 314 8.93 -5.09 27.91
C ARG A 314 9.03 -6.28 26.95
N PHE A 315 10.14 -7.01 27.04
CA PHE A 315 10.55 -7.97 26.01
C PHE A 315 9.62 -9.18 25.89
N ASP A 316 9.03 -9.64 27.00
CA ASP A 316 8.09 -10.76 26.99
C ASP A 316 6.81 -10.39 26.23
N GLU A 317 6.22 -9.21 26.49
CA GLU A 317 5.05 -8.74 25.75
C GLU A 317 5.36 -8.43 24.29
N ALA A 318 6.56 -7.91 24.01
CA ALA A 318 7.03 -7.67 22.64
C ALA A 318 7.11 -8.99 21.86
N LEU A 319 7.70 -10.02 22.46
CA LEU A 319 7.87 -11.32 21.84
C LEU A 319 6.52 -11.98 21.57
N VAL A 320 5.62 -12.04 22.55
CA VAL A 320 4.28 -12.61 22.38
C VAL A 320 3.51 -11.88 21.27
N SER A 321 3.58 -10.54 21.26
CA SER A 321 2.88 -9.74 20.25
C SER A 321 3.41 -10.01 18.84
N GLN A 322 4.73 -10.15 18.67
CA GLN A 322 5.34 -10.48 17.39
C GLN A 322 5.05 -11.93 16.97
N GLU A 323 5.15 -12.91 17.87
CA GLU A 323 4.84 -14.30 17.54
C GLU A 323 3.39 -14.43 17.04
N LEU A 324 2.45 -13.71 17.67
CA LEU A 324 1.06 -13.67 17.23
C LEU A 324 0.86 -12.93 15.90
N SER A 325 1.66 -11.90 15.60
CA SER A 325 1.56 -11.18 14.32
C SER A 325 2.04 -12.04 13.14
N LEU A 326 2.91 -13.03 13.40
CA LEU A 326 3.51 -13.91 12.41
C LEU A 326 2.84 -15.30 12.31
N CYS A 327 1.68 -15.50 12.95
CA CYS A 327 0.88 -16.71 12.76
C CYS A 327 0.68 -17.01 11.26
N SER A 328 0.74 -18.28 10.86
CA SER A 328 0.80 -18.72 9.46
C SER A 328 -0.32 -18.19 8.55
N GLU A 329 -1.44 -17.78 9.14
CA GLU A 329 -2.55 -17.12 8.46
C GLU A 329 -2.16 -15.77 7.80
N PHE A 330 -1.05 -15.15 8.22
CA PHE A 330 -0.60 -13.82 7.77
C PHE A 330 0.55 -13.84 6.74
N GLN A 331 1.04 -15.03 6.34
CA GLN A 331 2.12 -15.20 5.35
C GLN A 331 3.38 -14.34 5.61
N PRO A 332 4.12 -14.60 6.70
CA PRO A 332 5.25 -13.76 7.10
C PRO A 332 6.39 -13.71 6.06
N ASP A 333 6.90 -12.51 5.82
CA ASP A 333 7.99 -12.24 4.87
C ASP A 333 9.39 -12.27 5.52
N ALA A 334 10.43 -11.88 4.78
CA ALA A 334 11.80 -11.91 5.29
C ALA A 334 12.05 -10.89 6.43
N ASP A 335 11.39 -9.74 6.40
CA ASP A 335 11.58 -8.67 7.37
C ASP A 335 10.87 -9.02 8.69
N ASP A 336 9.72 -9.67 8.59
CA ASP A 336 9.00 -10.25 9.73
C ASP A 336 9.88 -11.17 10.58
N PHE A 337 10.58 -12.12 9.94
CA PHE A 337 11.50 -13.02 10.65
C PHE A 337 12.71 -12.28 11.22
N SER A 338 13.22 -11.25 10.55
CA SER A 338 14.31 -10.42 11.07
C SER A 338 13.87 -9.66 12.33
N GLY A 339 12.65 -9.10 12.32
CA GLY A 339 12.05 -8.43 13.48
C GLY A 339 11.90 -9.37 14.68
N LEU A 340 11.39 -10.59 14.45
CA LEU A 340 11.29 -11.61 15.49
C LEU A 340 12.66 -12.02 16.05
N ALA A 341 13.68 -12.14 15.19
CA ALA A 341 15.04 -12.45 15.63
C ALA A 341 15.61 -11.40 16.60
N ILE A 342 15.37 -10.11 16.33
CA ILE A 342 15.80 -9.01 17.21
C ILE A 342 15.13 -9.12 18.58
N LEU A 343 13.85 -9.50 18.63
CA LEU A 343 13.12 -9.70 19.88
C LEU A 343 13.64 -10.91 20.65
N TYR A 344 13.88 -12.04 19.99
CA TYR A 344 14.52 -13.20 20.62
C TYR A 344 15.91 -12.86 21.17
N LYS A 345 16.71 -12.07 20.43
CA LYS A 345 18.00 -11.57 20.93
C LYS A 345 17.83 -10.73 22.18
N ASN A 346 16.87 -9.80 22.20
CA ASN A 346 16.62 -8.95 23.36
C ASN A 346 16.09 -9.74 24.57
N ALA A 347 15.41 -10.86 24.33
CA ALA A 347 15.00 -11.85 25.33
C ALA A 347 16.11 -12.88 25.66
N ASN A 348 17.33 -12.69 25.16
CA ASN A 348 18.48 -13.59 25.35
C ASN A 348 18.29 -15.04 24.85
N LYS A 349 17.40 -15.26 23.87
CA LYS A 349 17.14 -16.54 23.20
C LYS A 349 17.88 -16.58 21.85
N LEU A 350 19.21 -16.64 21.89
CA LEU A 350 20.05 -16.45 20.70
C LEU A 350 19.90 -17.55 19.64
N ASP A 351 19.68 -18.81 20.04
CA ASP A 351 19.47 -19.90 19.07
C ASP A 351 18.16 -19.76 18.29
N ASP A 352 17.10 -19.30 18.94
CA ASP A 352 15.83 -18.99 18.26
C ASP A 352 15.99 -17.79 17.34
N ALA A 353 16.74 -16.75 17.77
CA ALA A 353 17.07 -15.61 16.93
C ALA A 353 17.82 -16.02 15.65
N VAL A 354 18.83 -16.90 15.78
CA VAL A 354 19.59 -17.44 14.64
C VAL A 354 18.67 -18.24 13.71
N ARG A 355 17.75 -19.06 14.24
CA ARG A 355 16.77 -19.81 13.43
C ARG A 355 15.88 -18.88 12.61
N CYS A 356 15.36 -17.81 13.22
CA CYS A 356 14.56 -16.81 12.51
C CYS A 356 15.35 -16.14 11.39
N LEU A 357 16.63 -15.81 11.59
CA LEU A 357 17.44 -15.19 10.54
C LEU A 357 17.74 -16.13 9.37
N TYR A 358 17.86 -17.44 9.61
CA TYR A 358 17.90 -18.41 8.52
C TYR A 358 16.58 -18.43 7.74
N MET A 359 15.42 -18.43 8.42
CA MET A 359 14.12 -18.34 7.76
C MET A 359 13.94 -17.03 6.96
N SER A 360 14.53 -15.93 7.43
CA SER A 360 14.59 -14.66 6.70
C SER A 360 15.43 -14.78 5.42
N LEU A 361 16.64 -15.36 5.53
CA LEU A 361 17.53 -15.57 4.37
C LEU A 361 16.96 -16.55 3.34
N GLU A 362 16.19 -17.56 3.76
CA GLU A 362 15.47 -18.44 2.83
C GLU A 362 14.50 -17.66 1.92
N ARG A 363 13.90 -16.60 2.44
CA ARG A 363 12.95 -15.73 1.71
C ARG A 363 13.64 -14.61 0.93
N ASN A 364 14.73 -14.07 1.46
CA ASN A 364 15.56 -13.07 0.80
C ASN A 364 17.05 -13.45 0.88
N PRO A 365 17.54 -14.33 -0.02
CA PRO A 365 18.91 -14.81 0.02
C PRO A 365 19.96 -13.73 -0.21
N GLU A 366 19.59 -12.63 -0.87
CA GLU A 366 20.50 -11.53 -1.24
C GLU A 366 20.63 -10.45 -0.16
N SER A 367 19.89 -10.57 0.95
CA SER A 367 19.92 -9.57 2.03
C SER A 367 21.28 -9.55 2.75
N TRP A 368 22.14 -8.60 2.37
CA TRP A 368 23.41 -8.36 3.06
C TRP A 368 23.20 -8.03 4.54
N ASN A 369 22.11 -7.29 4.86
CA ASN A 369 21.79 -6.88 6.22
C ASN A 369 21.42 -8.10 7.08
N THR A 370 20.58 -9.01 6.56
CA THR A 370 20.22 -10.24 7.29
C THR A 370 21.45 -11.12 7.53
N ARG A 371 22.37 -11.22 6.56
CA ARG A 371 23.66 -11.93 6.76
C ARG A 371 24.52 -11.29 7.85
N LEU A 372 24.58 -9.95 7.89
CA LEU A 372 25.32 -9.22 8.91
C LEU A 372 24.73 -9.43 10.31
N ILE A 373 23.41 -9.37 10.44
CA ILE A 373 22.71 -9.65 11.70
C ILE A 373 22.95 -11.09 12.15
N LEU A 374 22.82 -12.05 11.22
CA LEU A 374 23.09 -13.47 11.49
C LEU A 374 24.52 -13.71 11.95
N ALA A 375 25.50 -13.07 11.30
CA ALA A 375 26.90 -13.15 11.70
C ALA A 375 27.12 -12.70 13.15
N GLY A 376 26.55 -11.56 13.53
CA GLY A 376 26.63 -11.03 14.90
C GLY A 376 25.98 -11.96 15.91
N TYR A 377 24.82 -12.53 15.59
CA TYR A 377 24.10 -13.43 16.49
C TYR A 377 24.76 -14.80 16.62
N LEU A 378 25.37 -15.32 15.56
CA LEU A 378 26.17 -16.55 15.62
C LEU A 378 27.35 -16.39 16.59
N ILE A 379 28.11 -15.30 16.49
CA ILE A 379 29.23 -15.01 17.41
C ILE A 379 28.72 -14.91 18.85
N ARG A 380 27.62 -14.19 19.09
CA ARG A 380 27.03 -14.08 20.43
C ARG A 380 26.51 -15.40 20.98
N ALA A 381 26.07 -16.31 20.13
CA ALA A 381 25.66 -17.66 20.50
C ALA A 381 26.86 -18.60 20.73
N GLY A 382 28.10 -18.12 20.63
CA GLY A 382 29.33 -18.90 20.79
C GLY A 382 29.75 -19.68 19.54
N ARG A 383 29.14 -19.39 18.38
CA ARG A 383 29.44 -20.02 17.08
C ARG A 383 30.33 -19.11 16.25
N ASP A 384 31.51 -18.78 16.80
CA ASP A 384 32.42 -17.77 16.27
C ASP A 384 32.87 -18.04 14.84
N ASP A 385 33.29 -19.27 14.53
CA ASP A 385 33.77 -19.65 13.20
C ASP A 385 32.68 -19.47 12.13
N GLU A 386 31.45 -19.86 12.44
CA GLU A 386 30.31 -19.70 11.55
C GLU A 386 29.94 -18.23 11.37
N GLY A 387 29.93 -17.46 12.45
CA GLY A 387 29.59 -16.04 12.39
C GLY A 387 30.62 -15.23 11.60
N TRP A 388 31.92 -15.46 11.79
CA TRP A 388 32.96 -14.82 10.97
C TRP A 388 32.94 -15.29 9.51
N LYS A 389 32.60 -16.55 9.26
CA LYS A 389 32.38 -17.04 7.89
C LYS A 389 31.21 -16.32 7.24
N MET A 390 30.09 -16.15 7.95
CA MET A 390 28.91 -15.41 7.48
C MET A 390 29.24 -13.94 7.22
N PHE A 391 29.96 -13.28 8.15
CA PHE A 391 30.38 -11.88 8.01
C PHE A 391 31.18 -11.63 6.72
N LYS A 392 32.07 -12.56 6.34
CA LYS A 392 32.86 -12.46 5.10
C LYS A 392 32.03 -12.48 3.82
N THR A 393 30.76 -12.87 3.88
CA THR A 393 29.81 -12.87 2.75
C THR A 393 28.99 -11.59 2.65
N VAL A 394 29.17 -10.66 3.59
CA VAL A 394 28.50 -9.36 3.60
C VAL A 394 29.24 -8.44 2.64
N GLU A 395 28.55 -8.05 1.57
CA GLU A 395 29.04 -7.09 0.59
C GLU A 395 28.39 -5.73 0.83
N LYS A 396 29.17 -4.66 0.68
CA LYS A 396 28.65 -3.29 0.80
C LYS A 396 27.64 -3.03 -0.34
N PRO A 397 26.42 -2.56 -0.04
CA PRO A 397 25.44 -2.29 -1.09
C PRO A 397 25.87 -1.10 -1.96
N PRO A 398 25.43 -1.06 -3.24
CA PRO A 398 25.75 0.03 -4.16
C PRO A 398 25.01 1.33 -3.82
N ILE A 399 23.93 1.23 -3.05
CA ILE A 399 23.10 2.34 -2.56
C ILE A 399 22.99 2.24 -1.04
N ASP A 400 22.68 3.36 -0.38
CA ASP A 400 22.40 3.42 1.06
C ASP A 400 23.62 3.14 1.97
N GLU A 401 24.68 3.92 1.75
CA GLU A 401 25.88 3.88 2.59
C GLU A 401 25.58 4.23 4.05
N GLU A 402 24.63 5.14 4.29
CA GLU A 402 24.18 5.53 5.62
C GLU A 402 23.67 4.33 6.43
N PHE A 403 22.75 3.54 5.85
CA PHE A 403 22.23 2.35 6.48
C PHE A 403 23.29 1.26 6.64
N PHE A 404 24.19 1.11 5.66
CA PHE A 404 25.30 0.16 5.76
C PHE A 404 26.22 0.46 6.94
N GLU A 405 26.69 1.71 7.06
CA GLU A 405 27.59 2.12 8.15
C GLU A 405 26.91 2.01 9.52
N THR A 406 25.60 2.29 9.59
CA THR A 406 24.79 2.12 10.81
C THR A 406 24.75 0.66 11.28
N ASN A 407 24.54 -0.29 10.36
CA ASN A 407 24.50 -1.71 10.69
C ASN A 407 25.90 -2.30 10.95
N MET A 408 26.95 -1.79 10.31
CA MET A 408 28.34 -2.18 10.63
C MET A 408 28.73 -1.74 12.04
N ALA A 409 28.34 -0.53 12.46
CA ALA A 409 28.52 -0.07 13.83
C ALA A 409 27.82 -1.01 14.82
N TRP A 410 26.56 -1.38 14.52
CA TRP A 410 25.82 -2.36 15.30
C TRP A 410 26.54 -3.71 15.40
N PHE A 411 27.01 -4.27 14.28
CA PHE A 411 27.69 -5.56 14.27
C PHE A 411 28.92 -5.53 15.19
N TYR A 412 29.82 -4.56 15.00
CA TYR A 412 31.04 -4.47 15.80
C TYR A 412 30.77 -4.20 17.28
N ALA A 413 29.74 -3.42 17.61
CA ALA A 413 29.27 -3.29 18.98
C ALA A 413 28.82 -4.64 19.54
N SER A 414 28.02 -5.39 18.78
CA SER A 414 27.45 -6.68 19.21
C SER A 414 28.52 -7.73 19.53
N VAL A 415 29.65 -7.71 18.78
CA VAL A 415 30.79 -8.63 18.96
C VAL A 415 31.95 -8.03 19.78
N SER A 416 31.70 -6.92 20.47
CA SER A 416 32.65 -6.27 21.40
C SER A 416 33.95 -5.74 20.76
N LYS A 417 33.91 -5.35 19.49
CA LYS A 417 35.04 -4.73 18.76
C LYS A 417 34.93 -3.20 18.81
N LYS A 418 35.38 -2.61 19.94
CA LYS A 418 35.16 -1.18 20.26
C LYS A 418 35.72 -0.23 19.19
N LYS A 419 36.92 -0.48 18.68
CA LYS A 419 37.59 0.42 17.73
C LYS A 419 36.78 0.54 16.44
N GLU A 420 36.48 -0.59 15.83
CA GLU A 420 35.70 -0.69 14.59
C GLU A 420 34.28 -0.18 14.79
N PHE A 421 33.67 -0.46 15.94
CA PHE A 421 32.37 0.11 16.31
C PHE A 421 32.38 1.64 16.27
N LEU A 422 33.32 2.30 16.95
CA LEU A 422 33.38 3.76 16.97
C LEU A 422 33.70 4.36 15.60
N GLU A 423 34.54 3.69 14.80
CA GLU A 423 34.85 4.10 13.41
C GLU A 423 33.60 4.09 12.52
N HIS A 424 32.83 3.00 12.53
CA HIS A 424 31.60 2.89 11.75
C HIS A 424 30.49 3.79 12.30
N LEU A 425 30.39 3.94 13.63
CA LEU A 425 29.42 4.85 14.24
C LEU A 425 29.70 6.31 13.85
N ASP A 426 30.96 6.72 13.75
CA ASP A 426 31.33 8.06 13.32
C ASP A 426 30.94 8.34 11.87
N LYS A 427 31.18 7.37 10.98
CA LYS A 427 30.75 7.45 9.58
C LYS A 427 29.23 7.53 9.47
N ALA A 428 28.51 6.64 10.14
CA ALA A 428 27.05 6.67 10.17
C ALA A 428 26.55 8.04 10.67
N LEU A 429 27.03 8.50 11.82
CA LEU A 429 26.68 9.81 12.38
C LEU A 429 27.07 10.99 11.50
N SER A 430 28.01 10.85 10.56
CA SER A 430 28.38 11.90 9.61
C SER A 430 27.49 11.93 8.37
N LEU A 431 26.94 10.78 7.97
CA LEU A 431 26.08 10.61 6.80
C LEU A 431 24.62 10.98 7.08
N HIS A 432 24.12 10.67 8.28
CA HIS A 432 22.75 10.98 8.68
C HIS A 432 22.49 12.49 8.67
N GLU A 433 21.34 12.92 8.15
CA GLU A 433 20.93 14.33 8.15
C GLU A 433 19.91 14.68 9.25
N THR A 434 19.29 13.67 9.87
CA THR A 434 18.17 13.85 10.82
C THR A 434 18.50 13.28 12.20
N PRO A 435 17.82 13.73 13.28
CA PRO A 435 18.10 13.25 14.62
C PRO A 435 17.63 11.80 14.88
N HIS A 436 17.03 11.12 13.91
CA HIS A 436 16.49 9.76 14.08
C HIS A 436 17.55 8.75 14.56
N ILE A 437 18.78 8.84 14.04
CA ILE A 437 19.89 7.99 14.49
C ILE A 437 20.21 8.17 15.99
N LEU A 438 20.00 9.35 16.57
CA LEU A 438 20.26 9.58 17.99
C LEU A 438 19.30 8.77 18.87
N ASN A 439 18.04 8.61 18.43
CA ASN A 439 17.07 7.79 19.14
C ASN A 439 17.40 6.28 19.02
N TYR A 440 17.81 5.83 17.83
CA TYR A 440 18.31 4.47 17.65
C TYR A 440 19.50 4.21 18.57
N ILE A 441 20.51 5.09 18.52
CA ILE A 441 21.69 5.00 19.37
C ILE A 441 21.26 4.89 20.83
N LYS A 442 20.32 5.70 21.32
CA LYS A 442 19.86 5.70 22.72
C LYS A 442 19.18 4.39 23.14
N THR A 443 18.47 3.73 22.24
CA THR A 443 17.59 2.59 22.56
C THR A 443 18.20 1.23 22.24
N GLU A 444 19.25 1.16 21.41
CA GLU A 444 19.90 -0.11 21.06
C GLU A 444 20.62 -0.74 22.26
N VAL A 445 20.20 -1.96 22.60
CA VAL A 445 20.68 -2.71 23.76
C VAL A 445 22.17 -3.07 23.61
N ASP A 446 22.63 -3.36 22.40
CA ASP A 446 24.03 -3.71 22.17
C ASP A 446 25.00 -2.53 22.41
N PHE A 447 24.48 -1.31 22.50
CA PHE A 447 25.26 -0.12 22.82
C PHE A 447 25.31 0.18 24.32
N ASP A 448 24.53 -0.52 25.16
CA ASP A 448 24.43 -0.24 26.61
C ASP A 448 25.78 -0.33 27.32
N LYS A 449 26.64 -1.28 26.93
CA LYS A 449 28.00 -1.44 27.48
C LYS A 449 28.94 -0.28 27.17
N TYR A 450 28.62 0.57 26.18
CA TYR A 450 29.44 1.72 25.78
C TYR A 450 28.91 3.06 26.30
N ARG A 451 27.72 3.09 26.93
CA ARG A 451 27.06 4.35 27.34
C ARG A 451 27.88 5.22 28.26
N ASN A 452 28.70 4.59 29.10
CA ASN A 452 29.55 5.27 30.07
C ASN A 452 30.97 5.57 29.54
N ASP A 453 31.31 5.08 28.35
CA ASP A 453 32.61 5.27 27.72
C ASP A 453 32.78 6.73 27.26
N ALA A 454 33.96 7.31 27.53
CA ALA A 454 34.25 8.71 27.26
C ALA A 454 34.33 9.02 25.76
N GLU A 455 34.92 8.11 24.97
CA GLU A 455 35.05 8.28 23.51
C GLU A 455 33.68 8.19 22.85
N PHE A 456 32.85 7.23 23.27
CA PHE A 456 31.47 7.11 22.79
C PHE A 456 30.65 8.39 23.08
N LYS A 457 30.70 8.91 24.31
CA LYS A 457 30.00 10.15 24.68
C LYS A 457 30.47 11.34 23.85
N ALA A 458 31.79 11.51 23.71
CA ALA A 458 32.37 12.60 22.94
C ALA A 458 31.99 12.52 21.45
N LEU A 459 31.98 11.31 20.88
CA LEU A 459 31.57 11.06 19.51
C LEU A 459 30.11 11.45 19.25
N VAL A 460 29.18 10.98 20.09
CA VAL A 460 27.75 11.30 19.94
C VAL A 460 27.51 12.80 20.13
N GLU A 461 28.15 13.43 21.12
CA GLU A 461 28.02 14.87 21.38
C GLU A 461 28.52 15.74 20.21
N ARG A 462 29.64 15.33 19.58
CA ARG A 462 30.22 16.03 18.43
C ARG A 462 29.22 16.19 17.27
N HIS A 463 28.41 15.16 17.03
CA HIS A 463 27.43 15.15 15.94
C HIS A 463 26.05 15.68 16.35
N ARG A 464 25.70 15.63 17.64
CA ARG A 464 24.38 16.04 18.15
C ARG A 464 23.96 17.43 17.68
N LYS A 465 24.85 18.42 17.78
CA LYS A 465 24.55 19.80 17.37
C LYS A 465 24.25 19.97 15.88
N ARG A 466 24.72 19.06 15.04
CA ARG A 466 24.43 19.07 13.59
C ARG A 466 23.07 18.41 13.32
N LEU A 467 22.79 17.32 14.03
CA LEU A 467 21.59 16.50 13.86
C LEU A 467 20.33 17.08 14.52
N GLU A 468 20.48 17.94 15.53
CA GLU A 468 19.37 18.61 16.23
C GLU A 468 19.04 20.01 15.68
N LYS A 469 19.78 20.48 14.66
CA LYS A 469 19.47 21.70 13.91
C LYS A 469 18.50 21.38 12.80
#